data_AF-A0A351ASI9-F1
#
_entry.id   AF-A0A351ASI9-F1
#
_cell.length_a   1.000
_cell.length_b   1.000
_cell.length_c   1.000
_cell.angle_alpha   90.00
_cell.angle_beta   90.00
_cell.angle_gamma   90.00
#
_symmetry.space_group_name_H-M   'P 1'
#
loop_
_entity.id
_entity.type
_entity.pdbx_description
1 polymer ?
#
loop_
_entity_poly.entity_id
_entity_poly.type
_entity_poly.pdbx_seq_one_letter_code
_entity_poly.pdbx_strand_id
1 'polypeptide(L)'
;MNIQGIFLSTAIVVTSCSTRPETGAVSQVYDTETDCLNGTMIVSLDGEYGLTDTSGRVIMPVTYDNIYFLTDDVGVAFTGSLCCYFDKDGNRLGETDTDSGTSPEMLLETYSKIERDRRRQWDDILGRYEELRRYCRSDSASAGDAELMAEEIRNALKSVDGPMEKDQRARFESTYSSYKD
;
A
#
# COMPACT_ATOMS: atom_id res chain seq x y z
N MET A 1 5.60 -56.54 -46.98
CA MET A 1 4.35 -56.92 -46.29
C MET A 1 3.93 -55.72 -45.46
N ASN A 2 2.71 -55.26 -45.72
CA ASN A 2 1.99 -54.12 -45.14
C ASN A 2 2.51 -52.68 -45.32
N ILE A 3 1.61 -51.94 -45.95
CA ILE A 3 1.53 -50.52 -46.28
C ILE A 3 0.84 -49.81 -45.11
N GLN A 4 1.20 -48.55 -44.88
CA GLN A 4 0.33 -47.38 -44.63
C GLN A 4 1.16 -46.33 -43.87
N GLY A 5 1.22 -45.05 -44.23
CA GLY A 5 0.59 -44.28 -45.28
C GLY A 5 1.40 -43.00 -45.48
N ILE A 6 1.32 -42.46 -46.69
CA ILE A 6 2.01 -41.29 -47.21
C ILE A 6 1.24 -40.04 -46.74
N PHE A 7 1.93 -38.95 -46.39
CA PHE A 7 1.85 -37.63 -47.08
C PHE A 7 2.45 -36.51 -46.21
N LEU A 8 3.46 -35.88 -46.82
CA LEU A 8 3.77 -34.44 -46.88
C LEU A 8 3.29 -33.57 -45.71
N SER A 9 4.13 -32.73 -45.12
CA SER A 9 4.79 -31.63 -45.84
C SER A 9 5.88 -30.98 -44.98
N THR A 10 6.89 -30.50 -45.68
CA THR A 10 8.04 -29.71 -45.22
C THR A 10 7.70 -28.56 -44.27
N ALA A 11 8.48 -28.42 -43.21
CA ALA A 11 8.86 -27.10 -42.69
C ALA A 11 10.31 -27.15 -42.18
N ILE A 12 11.10 -26.26 -42.76
CA ILE A 12 12.54 -26.06 -42.59
C ILE A 12 12.77 -25.10 -41.41
N VAL A 13 13.61 -25.54 -40.48
CA VAL A 13 14.77 -24.85 -39.85
C VAL A 13 14.62 -23.37 -39.43
N VAL A 14 14.61 -23.20 -38.10
CA VAL A 14 15.44 -22.30 -37.25
C VAL A 14 15.30 -20.79 -37.47
N THR A 15 15.02 -20.05 -36.40
CA THR A 15 16.00 -19.19 -35.70
C THR A 15 15.38 -18.59 -34.43
N SER A 16 16.19 -18.58 -33.37
CA SER A 16 15.98 -17.96 -32.07
C SER A 16 15.30 -16.60 -32.08
N CYS A 17 14.38 -16.38 -31.14
CA CYS A 17 14.41 -15.21 -30.28
C CYS A 17 13.41 -15.37 -29.13
N SER A 18 13.90 -15.13 -27.91
CA SER A 18 13.11 -14.99 -26.70
C SER A 18 12.13 -13.82 -26.87
N THR A 19 10.87 -14.10 -27.15
CA THR A 19 9.80 -13.12 -26.96
C THR A 19 9.21 -13.35 -25.58
N ARG A 20 9.58 -12.47 -24.64
CA ARG A 20 8.72 -12.14 -23.50
C ARG A 20 7.31 -11.91 -24.07
N PRO A 21 6.22 -12.42 -23.47
CA PRO A 21 4.94 -11.82 -23.76
C PRO A 21 5.07 -10.40 -23.20
N GLU A 22 5.20 -9.43 -24.10
CA GLU A 22 4.87 -8.06 -23.77
C GLU A 22 3.43 -8.13 -23.26
N THR A 23 3.27 -7.92 -21.96
CA THR A 23 1.98 -7.60 -21.38
C THR A 23 1.53 -6.37 -22.12
N GLY A 24 0.74 -6.58 -23.19
CA GLY A 24 0.12 -5.52 -23.94
C GLY A 24 -0.57 -4.64 -22.92
N ALA A 25 -0.12 -3.39 -22.82
CA ALA A 25 -0.86 -2.34 -22.17
C ALA A 25 -2.19 -2.29 -22.92
N VAL A 26 -3.18 -3.03 -22.40
CA VAL A 26 -4.57 -2.88 -22.79
C VAL A 26 -4.89 -1.45 -22.38
N SER A 27 -4.92 -0.56 -23.36
CA SER A 27 -5.42 0.79 -23.20
C SER A 27 -6.90 0.65 -22.85
N GLN A 28 -7.21 0.47 -21.57
CA GLN A 28 -8.57 0.57 -21.07
C GLN A 28 -9.01 2.02 -21.32
N VAL A 29 -10.12 2.17 -22.04
CA VAL A 29 -10.70 3.49 -22.30
C VAL A 29 -11.48 3.86 -21.06
N TYR A 30 -10.94 4.79 -20.28
CA TYR A 30 -11.61 5.34 -19.10
C TYR A 30 -12.30 6.64 -19.46
N ASP A 31 -13.41 6.93 -18.77
CA ASP A 31 -13.90 8.30 -18.66
C ASP A 31 -13.11 9.03 -17.55
N THR A 32 -12.85 10.32 -17.74
CA THR A 32 -12.04 11.13 -16.82
C THR A 32 -12.91 12.23 -16.24
N GLU A 33 -13.22 12.15 -14.95
CA GLU A 33 -14.22 13.02 -14.32
C GLU A 33 -13.63 14.25 -13.60
N THR A 34 -12.31 14.41 -13.47
CA THR A 34 -11.74 15.52 -12.67
C THR A 34 -10.39 16.03 -13.18
N ASP A 35 -10.14 17.33 -12.96
CA ASP A 35 -8.86 18.01 -13.18
C ASP A 35 -7.69 17.22 -12.58
N CYS A 36 -6.55 17.20 -13.28
CA CYS A 36 -5.32 16.55 -12.81
C CYS A 36 -4.86 17.18 -11.48
N LEU A 37 -5.11 16.51 -10.35
CA LEU A 37 -4.61 16.93 -9.05
C LEU A 37 -3.34 16.16 -8.72
N ASN A 38 -2.24 16.89 -8.50
CA ASN A 38 -0.95 16.35 -8.05
C ASN A 38 -0.37 15.20 -8.90
N GLY A 39 -0.63 15.24 -10.21
CA GLY A 39 -0.14 14.22 -11.15
C GLY A 39 -0.97 12.93 -11.18
N THR A 40 -2.16 12.96 -10.59
CA THR A 40 -3.11 11.85 -10.58
C THR A 40 -4.43 12.23 -11.24
N MET A 41 -5.17 11.21 -11.71
CA MET A 41 -6.45 11.34 -12.38
C MET A 41 -7.40 10.27 -11.85
N ILE A 42 -8.57 10.70 -11.37
CA ILE A 42 -9.68 9.80 -11.07
C ILE A 42 -10.29 9.36 -12.41
N VAL A 43 -10.40 8.06 -12.58
CA VAL A 43 -10.92 7.41 -13.78
C VAL A 43 -12.13 6.58 -13.43
N SER A 44 -13.11 6.50 -14.34
CA SER A 44 -14.28 5.65 -14.17
C SER A 44 -14.46 4.67 -15.34
N LEU A 45 -15.00 3.50 -15.02
CA LEU A 45 -15.42 2.47 -15.97
C LEU A 45 -16.66 1.78 -15.40
N ASP A 46 -17.75 1.75 -16.18
CA ASP A 46 -19.00 1.07 -15.82
C ASP A 46 -19.59 1.49 -14.45
N GLY A 47 -19.34 2.72 -14.02
CA GLY A 47 -19.83 3.29 -12.75
C GLY A 47 -18.96 2.97 -11.53
N GLU A 48 -17.84 2.27 -11.71
CA GLU A 48 -16.80 2.10 -10.71
C GLU A 48 -15.65 3.09 -10.96
N TYR A 49 -14.89 3.37 -9.91
CA TYR A 49 -13.85 4.39 -9.89
C TYR A 49 -12.48 3.80 -9.55
N GLY A 50 -11.44 4.36 -10.13
CA GLY A 50 -10.04 4.07 -9.86
C GLY A 50 -9.17 5.33 -9.96
N LEU A 51 -7.87 5.16 -9.75
CA LEU A 51 -6.89 6.24 -9.79
C LEU A 51 -5.75 5.86 -10.73
N THR A 52 -5.38 6.78 -11.61
CA THR A 52 -4.23 6.64 -12.51
C THR A 52 -3.29 7.82 -12.33
N ASP A 53 -2.04 7.68 -12.76
CA ASP A 53 -1.18 8.83 -12.99
C ASP A 53 -1.49 9.46 -14.36
N THR A 54 -0.86 10.61 -14.65
CA THR A 54 -1.05 11.30 -15.94
C THR A 54 -0.54 10.53 -17.16
N SER A 55 0.20 9.44 -16.99
CA SER A 55 0.59 8.54 -18.09
C SER A 55 -0.41 7.41 -18.32
N GLY A 56 -1.45 7.30 -17.50
CA GLY A 56 -2.41 6.20 -17.51
C GLY A 56 -1.94 4.97 -16.73
N ARG A 57 -0.85 5.05 -15.95
CA ARG A 57 -0.46 3.97 -15.04
C ARG A 57 -1.47 3.89 -13.91
N VAL A 58 -2.09 2.73 -13.74
CA VAL A 58 -3.01 2.45 -12.63
C VAL A 58 -2.26 2.56 -11.30
N ILE A 59 -2.75 3.46 -10.44
CA ILE A 59 -2.34 3.63 -9.04
C ILE A 59 -3.30 2.83 -8.16
N MET A 60 -4.62 3.02 -8.36
CA MET A 60 -5.68 2.24 -7.72
C MET A 60 -6.59 1.65 -8.79
N PRO A 61 -6.93 0.35 -8.71
CA PRO A 61 -7.79 -0.30 -9.70
C PRO A 61 -9.20 0.30 -9.71
N VAL A 62 -9.89 0.17 -10.84
CA VAL A 62 -11.29 0.61 -11.00
C VAL A 62 -12.22 -0.42 -10.36
N THR A 63 -12.41 -0.31 -9.04
CA THR A 63 -13.22 -1.24 -8.23
C THR A 63 -13.92 -0.54 -7.06
N TYR A 64 -13.89 0.79 -7.01
CA TYR A 64 -14.42 1.58 -5.90
C TYR A 64 -15.75 2.21 -6.31
N ASP A 65 -16.66 2.36 -5.35
CA ASP A 65 -17.94 3.03 -5.57
C ASP A 65 -17.74 4.54 -5.80
N ASN A 66 -16.68 5.11 -5.20
CA ASN A 66 -16.26 6.48 -5.45
C ASN A 66 -14.84 6.76 -4.95
N ILE A 67 -14.22 7.81 -5.51
CA ILE A 67 -12.92 8.34 -5.07
C ILE A 67 -12.98 9.87 -5.07
N TYR A 68 -12.49 10.52 -4.01
CA TYR A 68 -12.35 11.97 -3.95
C TYR A 68 -11.07 12.39 -3.21
N PHE A 69 -10.58 13.60 -3.49
CA PHE A 69 -9.51 14.21 -2.70
C PHE A 69 -10.08 15.09 -1.59
N LEU A 70 -9.63 14.87 -0.34
CA LEU A 70 -9.96 15.71 0.82
C LEU A 70 -8.98 16.88 0.95
N THR A 71 -7.73 16.63 0.60
CA THR A 71 -6.64 17.62 0.52
C THR A 71 -5.74 17.29 -0.67
N ASP A 72 -4.71 18.09 -0.91
CA ASP A 72 -3.72 17.81 -1.94
C ASP A 72 -2.99 16.47 -1.74
N ASP A 73 -2.81 16.03 -0.49
CA ASP A 73 -2.03 14.84 -0.15
C ASP A 73 -2.88 13.64 0.30
N VAL A 74 -4.19 13.83 0.53
CA VAL A 74 -5.08 12.80 1.11
C VAL A 74 -6.32 12.63 0.26
N GLY A 75 -6.51 11.42 -0.25
CA GLY A 75 -7.72 10.96 -0.91
C GLY A 75 -8.52 10.00 -0.04
N VAL A 76 -9.78 9.79 -0.46
CA VAL A 76 -10.71 8.84 0.12
C VAL A 76 -11.34 7.99 -0.98
N ALA A 77 -11.39 6.68 -0.77
CA ALA A 77 -12.03 5.72 -1.66
C ALA A 77 -13.11 4.94 -0.91
N PHE A 78 -14.27 4.74 -1.54
CA PHE A 78 -15.42 4.09 -0.94
C PHE A 78 -15.67 2.70 -1.52
N THR A 79 -16.02 1.75 -0.65
CA THR A 79 -16.50 0.41 -1.02
C THR A 79 -17.59 -0.02 -0.02
N GLY A 80 -18.85 0.06 -0.43
CA GLY A 80 -20.00 -0.08 0.43
C GLY A 80 -19.99 0.97 1.55
N SER A 81 -19.98 0.50 2.81
CA SER A 81 -19.85 1.36 3.99
C SER A 81 -18.40 1.70 4.35
N LEU A 82 -17.42 1.05 3.72
CA LEU A 82 -16.02 1.23 4.06
C LEU A 82 -15.45 2.46 3.36
N CYS A 83 -14.74 3.27 4.13
CA CYS A 83 -13.99 4.43 3.68
C CYS A 83 -12.50 4.17 3.90
N CYS A 84 -11.72 4.12 2.82
CA CYS A 84 -10.28 3.96 2.84
C CYS A 84 -9.60 5.30 2.52
N TYR A 85 -8.73 5.77 3.42
CA TYR A 85 -7.89 6.93 3.22
C TYR A 85 -6.59 6.52 2.55
N PHE A 86 -6.14 7.28 1.56
CA PHE A 86 -4.93 6.99 0.81
C PHE A 86 -4.11 8.24 0.48
N ASP A 87 -2.80 8.10 0.31
CA ASP A 87 -1.93 9.18 -0.17
C ASP A 87 -1.94 9.28 -1.70
N LYS A 88 -1.35 10.33 -2.28
CA LYS A 88 -1.28 10.51 -3.75
C LYS A 88 -0.69 9.33 -4.54
N ASP A 89 0.10 8.48 -3.90
CA ASP A 89 0.73 7.31 -4.51
C ASP A 89 -0.14 6.05 -4.36
N GLY A 90 -1.34 6.18 -3.78
CA GLY A 90 -2.30 5.10 -3.54
C GLY A 90 -2.00 4.27 -2.29
N ASN A 91 -1.07 4.70 -1.43
CA ASN A 91 -0.77 3.96 -0.20
C ASN A 91 -1.86 4.20 0.84
N ARG A 92 -2.37 3.12 1.45
CA ARG A 92 -3.37 3.19 2.51
C ARG A 92 -2.82 3.91 3.75
N LEU A 93 -3.52 4.95 4.18
CA LEU A 93 -3.26 5.75 5.38
C LEU A 93 -4.11 5.29 6.57
N GLY A 94 -5.24 4.66 6.30
CA GLY A 94 -6.13 4.05 7.30
C GLY A 94 -7.52 3.85 6.71
N GLU A 95 -8.43 3.26 7.47
CA GLU A 95 -9.81 3.07 7.05
C GLU A 95 -10.78 3.19 8.22
N THR A 96 -12.05 3.40 7.88
CA THR A 96 -13.14 3.46 8.86
C THR A 96 -14.43 3.01 8.18
N ASP A 97 -15.32 2.41 8.96
CA ASP A 97 -16.71 2.32 8.55
C ASP A 97 -17.33 3.72 8.56
N THR A 98 -18.21 3.97 7.60
CA THR A 98 -18.99 5.20 7.48
C THR A 98 -20.45 4.87 7.28
N ASP A 99 -21.30 5.75 7.79
CA ASP A 99 -22.72 5.71 7.51
C ASP A 99 -23.04 6.56 6.27
N SER A 100 -24.18 6.28 5.65
CA SER A 100 -24.70 7.08 4.54
C SER A 100 -24.84 8.55 4.93
N GLY A 101 -24.20 9.46 4.19
CA GLY A 101 -24.29 10.92 4.41
C GLY A 101 -23.06 11.55 5.06
N THR A 102 -21.89 10.90 4.99
CA THR A 102 -20.65 11.46 5.55
C THR A 102 -20.22 12.72 4.78
N SER A 103 -20.11 13.86 5.48
CA SER A 103 -19.65 15.13 4.91
C SER A 103 -18.11 15.19 4.82
N PRO A 104 -17.54 16.04 3.95
CA PRO A 104 -16.08 16.22 3.88
C PRO A 104 -15.43 16.61 5.21
N GLU A 105 -16.11 17.40 6.05
CA GLU A 105 -15.63 17.79 7.37
C GLU A 105 -15.51 16.58 8.32
N MET A 106 -16.50 15.69 8.32
CA MET A 106 -16.45 14.46 9.14
C MET A 106 -15.37 13.49 8.66
N LEU A 107 -15.12 13.42 7.35
CA LEU A 107 -14.02 12.64 6.80
C LEU A 107 -12.66 13.17 7.27
N LEU A 108 -12.47 14.49 7.27
CA LEU A 108 -11.24 15.14 7.75
C LEU A 108 -11.03 14.97 9.25
N GLU A 109 -12.09 15.09 10.06
CA GLU A 109 -12.00 14.84 11.51
C GLU A 109 -11.63 13.39 11.80
N THR A 110 -12.25 12.45 11.07
CA THR A 110 -11.97 11.03 11.21
C THR A 110 -10.53 10.70 10.79
N TYR A 111 -10.06 11.26 9.68
CA TYR A 111 -8.67 11.16 9.26
C TYR A 111 -7.71 11.71 10.34
N SER A 112 -8.00 12.89 10.88
CA SER A 112 -7.20 13.51 11.96
C SER A 112 -7.15 12.65 13.23
N LYS A 113 -8.18 11.84 13.48
CA LYS A 113 -8.17 10.86 14.56
C LYS A 113 -7.29 9.65 14.23
N ILE A 114 -7.42 9.10 13.03
CA ILE A 114 -6.58 8.01 12.52
C ILE A 114 -5.10 8.40 12.61
N GLU A 115 -4.73 9.60 12.16
CA GLU A 115 -3.34 10.07 12.25
C GLU A 115 -2.82 10.15 13.68
N ARG A 116 -3.62 10.72 14.60
CA ARG A 116 -3.24 10.82 16.01
C ARG A 116 -3.07 9.44 16.66
N ASP A 117 -3.96 8.51 16.35
CA ASP A 117 -3.91 7.16 16.91
C ASP A 117 -2.74 6.37 16.31
N ARG A 118 -2.51 6.46 15.00
CA ARG A 118 -1.35 5.89 14.31
C ARG A 118 -0.03 6.43 14.88
N ARG A 119 0.08 7.75 15.07
CA ARG A 119 1.28 8.37 15.64
C ARG A 119 1.57 7.82 17.04
N ARG A 120 0.55 7.72 17.90
CA ARG A 120 0.69 7.13 19.25
C ARG A 120 1.13 5.67 19.20
N GLN A 121 0.55 4.86 18.32
CA GLN A 121 0.92 3.45 18.15
C GLN A 121 2.39 3.31 17.74
N TRP A 122 2.85 4.11 16.77
CA TRP A 122 4.26 4.13 16.38
C TRP A 122 5.17 4.62 17.50
N ASP A 123 4.77 5.64 18.26
CA ASP A 123 5.55 6.13 19.41
C ASP A 123 5.70 5.06 20.50
N ASP A 124 4.64 4.28 20.77
CA ASP A 124 4.67 3.12 21.69
C ASP A 124 5.60 2.02 21.17
N ILE A 125 5.46 1.61 19.91
CA ILE A 125 6.30 0.59 19.27
C ILE A 125 7.79 0.98 19.35
N LEU A 126 8.11 2.24 19.02
CA LEU A 126 9.48 2.74 19.09
C LEU A 126 10.00 2.79 20.52
N GLY A 127 9.15 3.16 21.49
CA GLY A 127 9.48 3.11 22.91
C GLY A 127 9.83 1.70 23.38
N ARG A 128 9.01 0.70 23.03
CA ARG A 128 9.25 -0.71 23.35
C ARG A 128 10.51 -1.24 22.69
N TYR A 129 10.77 -0.86 21.43
CA TYR A 129 12.00 -1.20 20.75
C TYR A 129 13.23 -0.62 21.45
N GLU A 130 13.20 0.65 21.84
CA GLU A 130 14.28 1.28 22.60
C GLU A 130 14.48 0.64 23.98
N GLU A 131 13.40 0.21 24.63
CA GLU A 131 13.46 -0.51 25.91
C GLU A 131 14.07 -1.90 25.75
N LEU A 132 13.62 -2.70 24.79
CA LEU A 132 14.23 -3.98 24.43
C LEU A 132 15.73 -3.81 24.17
N ARG A 133 16.08 -2.78 23.41
CA ARG A 133 17.48 -2.45 23.09
C ARG A 133 18.29 -2.14 24.36
N ARG A 134 17.77 -1.31 25.26
CA ARG A 134 18.39 -1.02 26.56
C ARG A 134 18.52 -2.28 27.42
N TYR A 135 17.48 -3.12 27.46
CA TYR A 135 17.46 -4.38 28.19
C TYR A 135 18.56 -5.32 27.69
N CYS A 136 18.69 -5.53 26.37
CA CYS A 136 19.72 -6.39 25.79
C CYS A 136 21.17 -5.93 26.08
N ARG A 137 21.39 -4.69 26.52
CA ARG A 137 22.70 -4.17 26.94
C ARG A 137 22.98 -4.32 28.44
N SER A 138 21.98 -4.70 29.24
CA SER A 138 22.16 -4.81 30.69
C SER A 138 22.81 -6.13 31.08
N ASP A 139 23.51 -6.14 32.22
CA ASP A 139 24.10 -7.36 32.80
C ASP A 139 23.02 -8.38 33.23
N SER A 140 21.76 -7.94 33.31
CA SER A 140 20.60 -8.76 33.70
C SER A 140 19.87 -9.37 32.52
N ALA A 141 20.34 -9.17 31.28
CA ALA A 141 19.64 -9.61 30.09
C ALA A 141 19.59 -11.15 30.00
N SER A 142 18.39 -11.68 29.78
CA SER A 142 18.16 -13.08 29.45
C SER A 142 17.57 -13.20 28.05
N ALA A 143 17.92 -14.28 27.34
CA ALA A 143 17.35 -14.53 26.01
C ALA A 143 15.82 -14.72 26.06
N GLY A 144 15.29 -15.28 27.15
CA GLY A 144 13.85 -15.52 27.31
C GLY A 144 13.05 -14.23 27.45
N ASP A 145 13.49 -13.31 28.30
CA ASP A 145 12.79 -12.03 28.49
C ASP A 145 12.92 -11.14 27.25
N ALA A 146 14.10 -11.13 26.61
CA ALA A 146 14.31 -10.40 25.37
C ALA A 146 13.39 -10.90 24.25
N GLU A 147 13.17 -12.21 24.17
CA GLU A 147 12.23 -12.80 23.20
C GLU A 147 10.77 -12.40 23.50
N LEU A 148 10.38 -12.33 24.78
CA LEU A 148 9.04 -11.88 25.18
C LEU A 148 8.81 -10.40 24.83
N MET A 149 9.79 -9.54 25.11
CA MET A 149 9.76 -8.13 24.71
C MET A 149 9.73 -7.97 23.17
N ALA A 150 10.48 -8.78 22.43
CA ALA A 150 10.45 -8.77 20.98
C ALA A 150 9.09 -9.22 20.43
N GLU A 151 8.47 -10.25 21.04
CA GLU A 151 7.14 -10.74 20.65
C GLU A 151 6.06 -9.69 20.88
N GLU A 152 6.15 -8.95 21.98
CA GLU A 152 5.30 -7.80 22.27
C GLU A 152 5.37 -6.72 21.18
N ILE A 153 6.58 -6.36 20.73
CA ILE A 153 6.78 -5.43 19.61
C ILE A 153 6.22 -6.00 18.31
N ARG A 154 6.49 -7.29 18.01
CA ARG A 154 5.97 -7.97 16.82
C ARG A 154 4.44 -7.97 16.79
N ASN A 155 3.79 -8.15 17.94
CA ASN A 155 2.34 -8.11 18.04
C ASN A 155 1.78 -6.69 17.87
N ALA A 156 2.43 -5.68 18.42
CA ALA A 156 2.05 -4.29 18.17
C ALA A 156 2.17 -3.91 16.68
N LEU A 157 3.24 -4.34 16.01
CA LEU A 157 3.46 -4.12 14.58
C LEU A 157 2.39 -4.74 13.67
N LYS A 158 1.72 -5.82 14.10
CA LYS A 158 0.60 -6.42 13.33
C LYS A 158 -0.66 -5.55 13.33
N SER A 159 -0.78 -4.64 14.30
CA SER A 159 -1.99 -3.85 14.54
C SER A 159 -1.86 -2.39 14.09
N VAL A 160 -0.66 -1.93 13.78
CA VAL A 160 -0.43 -0.55 13.33
C VAL A 160 -0.69 -0.45 11.83
N ASP A 161 -1.52 0.52 11.46
CA ASP A 161 -1.82 0.84 10.08
C ASP A 161 -1.01 2.04 9.59
N GLY A 162 -0.64 2.03 8.30
CA GLY A 162 0.08 3.12 7.67
C GLY A 162 1.55 3.28 8.09
N PRO A 163 2.28 4.19 7.43
CA PRO A 163 3.72 4.35 7.62
C PRO A 163 4.07 5.13 8.90
N MET A 164 5.31 4.96 9.38
CA MET A 164 5.92 5.88 10.34
C MET A 164 6.03 7.29 9.75
N GLU A 165 5.81 8.30 10.59
CA GLU A 165 6.12 9.69 10.26
C GLU A 165 7.64 9.92 10.15
N LYS A 166 8.05 11.02 9.51
CA LYS A 166 9.46 11.29 9.19
C LYS A 166 10.35 11.36 10.43
N ASP A 167 9.87 11.98 11.51
CA ASP A 167 10.59 12.06 12.78
C ASP A 167 10.67 10.71 13.49
N GLN A 168 9.61 9.91 13.43
CA GLN A 168 9.57 8.54 13.96
C GLN A 168 10.55 7.61 13.23
N ARG A 169 10.60 7.71 11.89
CA ARG A 169 11.59 7.00 11.07
C ARG A 169 13.02 7.42 11.42
N ALA A 170 13.28 8.73 11.54
CA ALA A 170 14.60 9.23 11.93
C ALA A 170 15.00 8.75 13.33
N ARG A 171 14.06 8.70 14.29
CA ARG A 171 14.25 8.14 15.63
C ARG A 171 14.64 6.66 15.55
N PHE A 172 13.92 5.87 14.75
CA PHE A 172 14.26 4.45 14.52
C PHE A 172 15.66 4.28 13.92
N GLU A 173 15.99 5.02 12.85
CA GLU A 173 17.26 4.93 12.14
C GLU A 173 18.46 5.33 13.02
N SER A 174 18.29 6.37 13.85
CA SER A 174 19.28 6.78 14.84
C SER A 174 19.54 5.68 15.87
N THR A 175 18.47 5.14 16.47
CA THR A 175 18.56 4.02 17.42
C THR A 175 19.21 2.81 16.75
N TYR A 176 18.81 2.43 15.53
CA TYR A 176 19.39 1.30 14.81
C TYR A 176 20.87 1.48 14.50
N SER A 177 21.29 2.66 14.06
CA SER A 177 22.69 2.94 13.67
C SER A 177 23.63 2.85 14.87
N SER A 178 23.20 3.29 16.06
CA SER A 178 23.97 3.18 17.30
C SER A 178 24.30 1.75 17.77
N TYR A 179 23.83 0.72 17.06
CA TYR A 179 24.07 -0.70 17.33
C TYR A 179 24.87 -1.41 16.24
N LYS A 180 25.15 -0.76 15.11
CA LYS A 180 26.01 -1.32 14.07
C LYS A 180 27.50 -1.12 14.35
N ASP A 181 27.83 -0.22 15.27
CA ASP A 181 29.18 0.05 15.78
C ASP A 181 29.50 -0.87 16.98
#